data_AF-A0A1Q4H7X1-F1
#
_entry.id   AF-A0A1Q4H7X1-F1
#
_cell.length_a   1.000
_cell.length_b   1.000
_cell.length_c   1.000
_cell.angle_alpha   90.00
_cell.angle_beta   90.00
_cell.angle_gamma   90.00
#
_symmetry.space_group_name_H-M   'P 1'
#
loop_
_entity.id
_entity.type
_entity.pdbx_description
1 polymer ?
#
loop_
_entity_poly.entity_id
_entity_poly.type
_entity_poly.pdbx_seq_one_letter_code
_entity_poly.pdbx_strand_id
1 'polypeptide(L)'
;MTFQRARSEEQREIRRRAILDTAAAMLGEMSVAELSLNELSRRVGLAKSNVLRYFESREAVLLELLDDFLGTWLADLADGLAAGVEPQASPEVRAGQLAEVLSRSLAERMVLCDLFGAQGGVLEHNVSVEVVKRHKRSSLARLTEMTDLIRGHLPEIGDGAQLFCLMSLVSAGALSAYVPPPPSLLAAYAEEPALCVHPLDLRDALRDSFTAMLVGVLPRG
;
A
#
# COMPACT_ATOMS: atom_id res chain seq x y z
N MET A 1 4.44 11.92 40.74
CA MET A 1 5.42 12.45 39.75
C MET A 1 5.25 11.75 38.40
N THR A 2 4.10 11.92 37.73
CA THR A 2 3.72 11.15 36.52
C THR A 2 3.72 12.02 35.25
N PHE A 3 3.59 13.35 35.41
CA PHE A 3 3.52 14.33 34.33
C PHE A 3 4.80 14.43 33.46
N GLN A 4 5.98 14.23 34.05
CA GLN A 4 7.25 14.43 33.34
C GLN A 4 7.57 13.30 32.35
N ARG A 5 7.08 12.08 32.61
CA ARG A 5 7.19 10.92 31.69
C ARG A 5 6.21 11.03 30.53
N ALA A 6 4.94 11.32 30.82
CA ALA A 6 3.91 11.49 29.79
C ALA A 6 4.28 12.60 28.78
N ARG A 7 4.78 13.75 29.27
CA ARG A 7 5.25 14.85 28.40
C ARG A 7 6.48 14.49 27.56
N SER A 8 7.35 13.61 28.06
CA SER A 8 8.52 13.11 27.31
C SER A 8 8.14 12.08 26.25
N GLU A 9 7.14 11.23 26.52
CA GLU A 9 6.59 10.28 25.55
C GLU A 9 5.83 11.01 24.45
N GLU A 10 5.01 12.00 24.80
CA GLU A 10 4.31 12.87 23.86
C GLU A 10 5.29 13.63 22.94
N GLN A 11 6.35 14.22 23.51
CA GLN A 11 7.39 14.87 22.71
C GLN A 11 8.13 13.88 21.79
N ARG A 12 8.33 12.64 22.24
CA ARG A 12 8.95 11.60 21.43
C ARG A 12 8.03 11.23 20.25
N GLU A 13 6.74 11.13 20.48
CA GLU A 13 5.75 10.81 19.46
C GLU A 13 5.59 11.94 18.45
N ILE A 14 5.52 13.20 18.90
CA ILE A 14 5.51 14.37 18.01
C ILE A 14 6.73 14.36 17.07
N ARG A 15 7.91 14.02 17.59
CA ARG A 15 9.14 13.92 16.77
C ARG A 15 9.10 12.74 15.81
N ARG A 16 8.55 11.61 16.23
CA ARG A 16 8.36 10.43 15.38
C ARG A 16 7.43 10.75 14.20
N ARG A 17 6.26 11.33 14.50
CA ARG A 17 5.29 11.78 13.51
C ARG A 17 5.89 12.79 12.54
N ALA A 18 6.66 13.78 13.01
CA ALA A 18 7.32 14.73 12.12
C ALA A 18 8.30 14.08 11.12
N ILE A 19 9.00 13.01 11.52
CA ILE A 19 9.87 12.24 10.61
C ILE A 19 9.02 11.49 9.57
N LEU A 20 7.93 10.84 9.99
CA LEU A 20 7.01 10.15 9.09
C LEU A 20 6.36 11.12 8.09
N ASP A 21 5.84 12.25 8.56
CA ASP A 21 5.20 13.27 7.72
C ASP A 21 6.18 13.84 6.69
N THR A 22 7.44 14.06 7.09
CA THR A 22 8.50 14.50 6.16
C THR A 22 8.79 13.44 5.10
N ALA A 23 8.89 12.16 5.49
CA ALA A 23 9.12 11.06 4.57
C ALA A 23 7.92 10.84 3.63
N ALA A 24 6.68 11.00 4.12
CA ALA A 24 5.47 10.96 3.31
C ALA A 24 5.46 12.08 2.26
N ALA A 25 5.80 13.32 2.65
CA ALA A 25 5.93 14.43 1.72
C ALA A 25 7.01 14.18 0.64
N MET A 26 8.15 13.59 1.04
CA MET A 26 9.20 13.21 0.09
C MET A 26 8.72 12.18 -0.94
N LEU A 27 7.93 11.18 -0.53
CA LEU A 27 7.38 10.18 -1.46
C LEU A 27 6.37 10.78 -2.46
N GLY A 28 5.84 11.98 -2.21
CA GLY A 28 5.08 12.74 -3.21
C GLY A 28 5.96 13.43 -4.27
N GLU A 29 7.28 13.48 -4.06
CA GLU A 29 8.23 14.16 -4.94
C GLU A 29 9.24 13.21 -5.60
N MET A 30 9.51 12.06 -5.00
CA MET A 30 10.52 11.10 -5.47
C MET A 30 10.07 9.66 -5.26
N SER A 31 10.70 8.74 -5.99
CA SER A 31 10.38 7.31 -5.86
C SER A 31 10.78 6.77 -4.49
N VAL A 32 10.16 5.63 -4.12
CA VAL A 32 10.55 4.88 -2.92
C VAL A 32 12.06 4.68 -2.92
N ALA A 33 12.65 4.24 -4.04
CA ALA A 33 14.08 3.91 -4.18
C ALA A 33 15.03 5.09 -3.91
N GLU A 34 14.68 6.30 -4.37
CA GLU A 34 15.50 7.51 -4.27
C GLU A 34 15.50 8.15 -2.87
N LEU A 35 14.45 7.91 -2.09
CA LEU A 35 14.36 8.41 -0.72
C LEU A 35 15.58 7.95 0.07
N SER A 36 16.31 8.85 0.72
CA SER A 36 17.50 8.48 1.51
C SER A 36 17.40 9.00 2.94
N LEU A 37 18.03 8.29 3.88
CA LEU A 37 18.07 8.73 5.28
C LEU A 37 18.80 10.07 5.44
N ASN A 38 19.79 10.36 4.58
CA ASN A 38 20.51 11.62 4.59
C ASN A 38 19.60 12.79 4.17
N GLU A 39 18.84 12.60 3.08
CA GLU A 39 17.90 13.62 2.59
C GLU A 39 16.74 13.81 3.57
N LEU A 40 16.21 12.73 4.15
CA LEU A 40 15.20 12.79 5.20
C LEU A 40 15.69 13.60 6.41
N SER A 41 16.91 13.32 6.89
CA SER A 41 17.54 14.05 7.99
C SER A 41 17.65 15.55 7.69
N ARG A 42 18.06 15.89 6.46
CA ARG A 42 18.17 17.29 6.00
C ARG A 42 16.82 17.99 6.01
N ARG A 43 15.77 17.37 5.47
CA ARG A 43 14.43 17.98 5.34
C ARG A 43 13.72 18.12 6.68
N VAL A 44 13.83 17.13 7.57
CA VAL A 44 13.23 17.20 8.92
C VAL A 44 14.04 18.11 9.87
N GLY A 45 15.22 18.58 9.44
CA GLY A 45 16.08 19.46 10.24
C GLY A 45 16.73 18.77 11.43
N LEU A 46 16.99 17.46 11.33
CA LEU A 46 17.63 16.68 12.38
C LEU A 46 18.95 16.09 11.89
N ALA A 47 19.94 15.99 12.79
CA ALA A 47 21.12 15.19 12.50
C ALA A 47 20.72 13.72 12.24
N LYS A 48 21.42 13.03 11.35
CA LYS A 48 21.17 11.61 11.04
C LYS A 48 21.14 10.73 12.28
N SER A 49 22.07 10.96 13.22
CA SER A 49 22.12 10.26 14.50
C SER A 49 20.88 10.48 15.37
N ASN A 50 20.19 11.63 15.23
CA ASN A 50 18.94 11.89 15.94
C ASN A 50 17.77 11.16 15.29
N VAL A 51 17.68 11.13 13.96
CA VAL A 51 16.65 10.33 13.25
C VAL A 51 16.79 8.84 13.62
N LEU A 52 18.04 8.35 13.68
CA LEU A 52 18.36 6.97 14.04
C LEU A 52 17.95 6.56 15.47
N ARG A 53 17.64 7.52 16.36
CA ARG A 53 17.08 7.24 17.69
C ARG A 53 15.59 6.87 17.65
N TYR A 54 14.90 7.22 16.57
CA TYR A 54 13.48 6.92 16.37
C TYR A 54 13.29 5.74 15.42
N PHE A 55 14.10 5.65 14.37
CA PHE A 55 14.02 4.61 13.36
C PHE A 55 15.41 4.07 13.05
N GLU A 56 15.62 2.77 13.15
CA GLU A 56 16.95 2.16 12.98
C GLU A 56 17.50 2.27 11.55
N SER A 57 16.63 2.46 10.55
CA SER A 57 16.99 2.57 9.15
C SER A 57 15.93 3.37 8.39
N ARG A 58 16.22 3.66 7.11
CA ARG A 58 15.24 4.21 6.18
C ARG A 58 14.10 3.24 5.98
N GLU A 59 14.40 1.96 5.80
CA GLU A 59 13.44 0.89 5.58
C GLU A 59 12.48 0.78 6.78
N ALA A 60 12.97 0.97 8.01
CA ALA A 60 12.11 1.03 9.19
C ALA A 60 11.13 2.22 9.18
N VAL A 61 11.52 3.37 8.60
CA VAL A 61 10.59 4.51 8.38
C VAL A 61 9.52 4.12 7.35
N LEU A 62 9.95 3.54 6.23
CA LEU A 62 9.07 3.21 5.10
C LEU A 62 8.09 2.08 5.43
N LEU A 63 8.49 1.07 6.21
CA LEU A 63 7.60 0.00 6.69
C LEU A 63 6.51 0.55 7.62
N GLU A 64 6.81 1.59 8.39
CA GLU A 64 5.84 2.23 9.27
C GLU A 64 4.91 3.16 8.49
N LEU A 65 5.41 3.88 7.49
CA LEU A 65 4.56 4.64 6.57
C LEU A 65 3.62 3.73 5.77
N LEU A 66 4.11 2.57 5.31
CA LEU A 66 3.28 1.57 4.64
C LEU A 66 2.13 1.11 5.55
N ASP A 67 2.43 0.90 6.82
CA ASP A 67 1.43 0.58 7.84
C ASP A 67 0.39 1.70 7.98
N ASP A 68 0.82 2.95 8.21
CA ASP A 68 -0.07 4.10 8.34
C ASP A 68 -0.96 4.28 7.10
N PHE A 69 -0.39 4.22 5.89
CA PHE A 69 -1.13 4.37 4.64
C PHE A 69 -2.13 3.25 4.39
N LEU A 70 -1.79 2.01 4.73
CA LEU A 70 -2.74 0.92 4.70
C LEU A 70 -3.93 1.17 5.61
N GLY A 71 -3.71 1.71 6.81
CA GLY A 71 -4.79 1.99 7.76
C GLY A 71 -5.76 3.03 7.26
N THR A 72 -5.22 4.15 6.75
CA THR A 72 -6.04 5.17 6.12
C THR A 72 -6.78 4.62 4.91
N TRP A 73 -6.11 3.85 4.05
CA TRP A 73 -6.75 3.25 2.88
C TRP A 73 -7.87 2.26 3.25
N LEU A 74 -7.70 1.43 4.29
CA LEU A 74 -8.74 0.50 4.72
C LEU A 74 -9.98 1.22 5.27
N ALA A 75 -9.79 2.32 6.00
CA ALA A 75 -10.90 3.16 6.45
C ALA A 75 -11.66 3.76 5.25
N ASP A 76 -10.95 4.35 4.29
CA ASP A 76 -11.56 4.93 3.08
C ASP A 76 -12.21 3.85 2.20
N LEU A 77 -11.63 2.65 2.15
CA LEU A 77 -12.16 1.51 1.42
C LEU A 77 -13.48 1.05 2.01
N ALA A 78 -13.64 1.07 3.34
CA ALA A 78 -14.89 0.69 3.98
C ALA A 78 -16.04 1.60 3.53
N ASP A 79 -15.82 2.92 3.52
CA ASP A 79 -16.79 3.89 3.01
C ASP A 79 -17.05 3.69 1.51
N GLY A 80 -15.99 3.43 0.73
CA GLY A 80 -16.08 3.18 -0.70
C GLY A 80 -16.89 1.92 -1.05
N LEU A 81 -16.74 0.83 -0.30
CA LEU A 81 -17.48 -0.42 -0.49
C LEU A 81 -18.94 -0.26 -0.06
N ALA A 82 -19.20 0.42 1.05
CA ALA A 82 -20.55 0.73 1.51
C ALA A 82 -21.35 1.55 0.49
N ALA A 83 -20.70 2.49 -0.19
CA ALA A 83 -21.33 3.30 -1.23
C ALA A 83 -21.38 2.61 -2.61
N GLY A 84 -20.42 1.74 -2.90
CA GLY A 84 -20.20 1.20 -4.26
C GLY A 84 -20.71 -0.20 -4.51
N VAL A 85 -20.96 -1.01 -3.47
CA VAL A 85 -21.44 -2.40 -3.61
C VAL A 85 -22.90 -2.48 -3.17
N GLU A 86 -23.78 -2.87 -4.10
CA GLU A 86 -25.21 -3.00 -3.86
C GLU A 86 -25.52 -4.30 -3.10
N PRO A 87 -26.02 -4.25 -1.85
CA PRO A 87 -26.18 -5.45 -1.02
C PRO A 87 -27.13 -6.50 -1.61
N GLN A 88 -28.13 -6.05 -2.38
CA GLN A 88 -29.18 -6.91 -2.94
C GLN A 88 -28.92 -7.37 -4.37
N ALA A 89 -27.80 -6.96 -4.97
CA ALA A 89 -27.41 -7.41 -6.30
C ALA A 89 -27.01 -8.90 -6.29
N SER A 90 -26.90 -9.55 -7.44
CA SER A 90 -26.39 -10.93 -7.51
C SER A 90 -24.91 -10.98 -7.08
N PRO A 91 -24.40 -12.15 -6.63
CA PRO A 91 -22.99 -12.29 -6.24
C PRO A 91 -22.01 -11.84 -7.32
N GLU A 92 -22.31 -12.11 -8.58
CA GLU A 92 -21.48 -11.72 -9.74
C GLU A 92 -21.43 -10.21 -9.92
N VAL A 93 -22.57 -9.53 -9.75
CA VAL A 93 -22.64 -8.07 -9.85
C VAL A 93 -21.88 -7.43 -8.69
N ARG A 94 -22.06 -7.93 -7.46
CA ARG A 94 -21.31 -7.43 -6.29
C ARG A 94 -19.81 -7.65 -6.45
N ALA A 95 -19.37 -8.77 -7.01
CA ALA A 95 -17.97 -9.03 -7.28
C ALA A 95 -17.37 -8.03 -8.27
N GLY A 96 -18.10 -7.71 -9.36
CA GLY A 96 -17.69 -6.67 -10.30
C GLY A 96 -17.60 -5.28 -9.65
N GLN A 97 -18.61 -4.91 -8.85
CA GLN A 97 -18.62 -3.64 -8.09
C GLN A 97 -17.45 -3.56 -7.10
N LEU A 98 -17.17 -4.65 -6.40
CA LEU A 98 -16.07 -4.76 -5.46
C LEU A 98 -14.70 -4.61 -6.16
N ALA A 99 -14.51 -5.27 -7.31
CA ALA A 99 -13.31 -5.11 -8.13
C ALA A 99 -13.12 -3.66 -8.59
N GLU A 100 -14.21 -2.99 -8.99
CA GLU A 100 -14.21 -1.58 -9.40
C GLU A 100 -13.82 -0.63 -8.25
N VAL A 101 -14.40 -0.82 -7.06
CA VAL A 101 -14.06 -0.03 -5.87
C VAL A 101 -12.61 -0.24 -5.46
N LEU A 102 -12.16 -1.49 -5.37
CA LEU A 102 -10.78 -1.82 -4.98
C LEU A 102 -9.76 -1.23 -5.96
N SER A 103 -9.93 -1.49 -7.26
CA SER A 103 -9.00 -1.03 -8.31
C SER A 103 -8.89 0.49 -8.35
N ARG A 104 -10.02 1.21 -8.30
CA ARG A 104 -10.03 2.67 -8.21
C ARG A 104 -9.30 3.16 -6.95
N SER A 105 -9.64 2.61 -5.79
CA SER A 105 -9.08 3.08 -4.51
C SER A 105 -7.55 2.91 -4.41
N LEU A 106 -7.02 1.83 -5.01
CA LEU A 106 -5.58 1.56 -5.04
C LEU A 106 -4.88 2.40 -6.12
N ALA A 107 -5.45 2.53 -7.32
CA ALA A 107 -4.88 3.33 -8.39
C ALA A 107 -4.76 4.83 -8.03
N GLU A 108 -5.64 5.33 -7.17
CA GLU A 108 -5.55 6.70 -6.61
C GLU A 108 -4.43 6.88 -5.57
N ARG A 109 -3.79 5.79 -5.13
CA ARG A 109 -2.80 5.77 -4.04
C ARG A 109 -1.47 5.14 -4.51
N MET A 110 -0.88 5.69 -5.57
CA MET A 110 0.37 5.21 -6.16
C MET A 110 1.49 4.95 -5.13
N VAL A 111 1.71 5.87 -4.19
CA VAL A 111 2.76 5.72 -3.16
C VAL A 111 2.53 4.48 -2.28
N LEU A 112 1.28 4.16 -1.95
CA LEU A 112 0.95 2.95 -1.19
C LEU A 112 1.31 1.69 -2.01
N CYS A 113 0.94 1.67 -3.29
CA CYS A 113 1.29 0.57 -4.19
C CYS A 113 2.81 0.40 -4.32
N ASP A 114 3.55 1.48 -4.50
CA ASP A 114 5.02 1.44 -4.63
C ASP A 114 5.71 0.94 -3.37
N LEU A 115 5.22 1.35 -2.18
CA LEU A 115 5.72 0.84 -0.90
C LEU A 115 5.45 -0.67 -0.77
N PHE A 116 4.29 -1.14 -1.19
CA PHE A 116 3.98 -2.57 -1.25
C PHE A 116 4.90 -3.33 -2.20
N GLY A 117 5.10 -2.81 -3.42
CA GLY A 117 6.00 -3.41 -4.41
C GLY A 117 7.44 -3.50 -3.91
N ALA A 118 7.89 -2.51 -3.13
CA ALA A 118 9.21 -2.50 -2.52
C ALA A 118 9.32 -3.37 -1.24
N GLN A 119 8.21 -3.73 -0.60
CA GLN A 119 8.20 -4.35 0.73
C GLN A 119 9.04 -5.63 0.78
N GLY A 120 8.68 -6.61 -0.06
CA GLY A 120 9.31 -7.92 -0.06
C GLY A 120 10.72 -7.93 -0.66
N GLY A 121 11.01 -7.04 -1.62
CA GLY A 121 12.29 -7.00 -2.34
C GLY A 121 13.35 -6.09 -1.72
N VAL A 122 12.94 -5.11 -0.90
CA VAL A 122 13.84 -4.06 -0.39
C VAL A 122 13.63 -3.84 1.09
N LEU A 123 12.41 -3.50 1.51
CA LEU A 123 12.17 -2.97 2.85
C LEU A 123 12.40 -4.02 3.96
N GLU A 124 12.06 -5.28 3.69
CA GLU A 124 12.22 -6.37 4.67
C GLU A 124 13.67 -6.89 4.80
N HIS A 125 14.61 -6.42 3.97
CA HIS A 125 15.99 -6.92 3.96
C HIS A 125 16.97 -6.15 4.85
N ASN A 126 16.77 -4.84 5.04
CA ASN A 126 17.71 -3.95 5.72
C ASN A 126 17.18 -3.45 7.08
N VAL A 127 16.52 -4.35 7.81
CA VAL A 127 15.92 -4.09 9.12
C VAL A 127 16.21 -5.23 10.08
N SER A 128 16.13 -4.95 11.37
CA SER A 128 16.28 -5.94 12.42
C SER A 128 15.09 -6.91 12.45
N VAL A 129 15.32 -8.10 12.98
CA VAL A 129 14.28 -9.13 13.18
C VAL A 129 13.10 -8.59 13.99
N GLU A 130 13.34 -7.72 14.97
CA GLU A 130 12.25 -7.14 15.77
C GLU A 130 11.40 -6.15 14.98
N VAL A 131 12.00 -5.37 14.06
CA VAL A 131 11.23 -4.52 13.14
C VAL A 131 10.40 -5.36 12.19
N VAL A 132 10.97 -6.43 11.60
CA VAL A 132 10.22 -7.37 10.75
C VAL A 132 9.05 -8.00 11.52
N LYS A 133 9.28 -8.47 12.75
CA LYS A 133 8.21 -9.05 13.59
C LYS A 133 7.10 -8.05 13.87
N ARG A 134 7.43 -6.79 14.19
CA ARG A 134 6.43 -5.74 14.40
C ARG A 134 5.64 -5.48 13.12
N HIS A 135 6.32 -5.30 12.00
CA HIS A 135 5.70 -5.10 10.70
C HIS A 135 4.77 -6.26 10.35
N LYS A 136 5.24 -7.52 10.37
CA LYS A 136 4.42 -8.69 10.02
C LYS A 136 3.17 -8.85 10.89
N ARG A 137 3.27 -8.58 12.21
CA ARG A 137 2.09 -8.59 13.08
C ARG A 137 1.06 -7.56 12.65
N SER A 138 1.51 -6.35 12.35
CA SER A 138 0.63 -5.27 11.89
C SER A 138 0.02 -5.59 10.51
N SER A 139 0.83 -6.05 9.55
CA SER A 139 0.36 -6.46 8.22
C SER A 139 -0.67 -7.59 8.29
N LEU A 140 -0.50 -8.56 9.19
CA LEU A 140 -1.49 -9.63 9.40
C LEU A 140 -2.80 -9.11 10.00
N ALA A 141 -2.73 -8.15 10.93
CA ALA A 141 -3.93 -7.51 11.47
C ALA A 141 -4.68 -6.74 10.36
N ARG A 142 -3.97 -5.98 9.53
CA ARG A 142 -4.53 -5.24 8.39
C ARG A 142 -5.14 -6.15 7.32
N LEU A 143 -4.46 -7.26 7.03
CA LEU A 143 -4.99 -8.27 6.11
C LEU A 143 -6.28 -8.90 6.65
N THR A 144 -6.36 -9.10 7.98
CA THR A 144 -7.57 -9.63 8.64
C THR A 144 -8.71 -8.62 8.54
N GLU A 145 -8.45 -7.35 8.86
CA GLU A 145 -9.41 -6.24 8.72
C GLU A 145 -9.95 -6.13 7.29
N MET A 146 -9.07 -6.14 6.29
CA MET A 146 -9.46 -6.15 4.88
C MET A 146 -10.31 -7.38 4.54
N THR A 147 -9.92 -8.56 5.02
CA THR A 147 -10.64 -9.82 4.77
C THR A 147 -12.07 -9.76 5.32
N ASP A 148 -12.23 -9.26 6.55
CA ASP A 148 -13.54 -9.14 7.20
C ASP A 148 -14.41 -8.11 6.48
N LEU A 149 -13.83 -6.99 6.05
CA LEU A 149 -14.51 -5.97 5.26
C LEU A 149 -15.02 -6.55 3.92
N ILE A 150 -14.17 -7.26 3.18
CA ILE A 150 -14.53 -7.87 1.90
C ILE A 150 -15.62 -8.93 2.08
N ARG A 151 -15.54 -9.76 3.13
CA ARG A 151 -16.60 -10.75 3.45
C ARG A 151 -17.93 -10.11 3.79
N GLY A 152 -17.94 -8.91 4.37
CA GLY A 152 -19.17 -8.16 4.64
C GLY A 152 -19.94 -7.79 3.36
N HIS A 153 -19.24 -7.60 2.24
CA HIS A 153 -19.84 -7.21 0.96
C HIS A 153 -19.99 -8.38 -0.03
N LEU A 154 -19.19 -9.43 0.11
CA LEU A 154 -19.21 -10.60 -0.76
C LEU A 154 -18.98 -11.88 0.07
N PRO A 155 -19.97 -12.35 0.84
CA PRO A 155 -19.83 -13.52 1.70
C PRO A 155 -19.54 -14.82 0.91
N GLU A 156 -19.96 -14.89 -0.36
CA GLU A 156 -19.76 -16.04 -1.25
C GLU A 156 -18.29 -16.36 -1.54
N ILE A 157 -17.38 -15.41 -1.31
CA ILE A 157 -15.93 -15.60 -1.47
C ILE A 157 -15.36 -16.65 -0.48
N GLY A 158 -16.06 -16.90 0.63
CA GLY A 158 -15.73 -17.93 1.62
C GLY A 158 -14.29 -17.87 2.15
N ASP A 159 -13.62 -19.02 2.14
CA ASP A 159 -12.24 -19.17 2.61
C ASP A 159 -11.21 -18.55 1.66
N GLY A 160 -11.60 -18.25 0.41
CA GLY A 160 -10.75 -17.58 -0.58
C GLY A 160 -10.50 -16.10 -0.27
N ALA A 161 -11.25 -15.49 0.66
CA ALA A 161 -11.21 -14.07 0.97
C ALA A 161 -9.81 -13.55 1.30
N GLN A 162 -9.10 -14.25 2.19
CA GLN A 162 -7.80 -13.81 2.70
C GLN A 162 -6.74 -13.87 1.60
N LEU A 163 -6.75 -14.94 0.81
CA LEU A 163 -5.84 -15.09 -0.32
C LEU A 163 -6.12 -14.03 -1.39
N PHE A 164 -7.40 -13.77 -1.68
CA PHE A 164 -7.79 -12.69 -2.60
C PHE A 164 -7.28 -11.32 -2.12
N CYS A 165 -7.43 -10.99 -0.84
CA CYS A 165 -6.93 -9.73 -0.28
C CYS A 165 -5.41 -9.63 -0.40
N LEU A 166 -4.68 -10.70 -0.04
CA LEU A 166 -3.23 -10.75 -0.16
C LEU A 166 -2.77 -10.58 -1.61
N MET A 167 -3.38 -11.31 -2.55
CA MET A 167 -3.06 -11.22 -3.97
C MET A 167 -3.46 -9.89 -4.58
N SER A 168 -4.51 -9.24 -4.09
CA SER A 168 -4.89 -7.89 -4.53
C SER A 168 -3.80 -6.87 -4.19
N LEU A 169 -3.25 -6.93 -2.97
CA LEU A 169 -2.15 -6.06 -2.54
C LEU A 169 -0.84 -6.35 -3.28
N VAL A 170 -0.54 -7.63 -3.51
CA VAL A 170 0.64 -8.04 -4.30
C VAL A 170 0.52 -7.58 -5.76
N SER A 171 -0.64 -7.78 -6.39
CA SER A 171 -0.91 -7.29 -7.74
C SER A 171 -0.80 -5.76 -7.82
N ALA A 172 -1.29 -5.03 -6.82
CA ALA A 172 -1.16 -3.58 -6.75
C ALA A 172 0.29 -3.12 -6.77
N GLY A 173 1.15 -3.71 -5.92
CA GLY A 173 2.57 -3.37 -5.89
C GLY A 173 3.34 -3.83 -7.14
N ALA A 174 2.96 -4.97 -7.73
CA ALA A 174 3.60 -5.45 -8.95
C ALA A 174 3.24 -4.61 -10.17
N LEU A 175 1.96 -4.24 -10.32
CA LEU A 175 1.48 -3.46 -11.46
C LEU A 175 1.92 -2.00 -11.39
N SER A 176 2.06 -1.41 -10.20
CA SER A 176 2.53 -0.02 -10.07
C SER A 176 3.97 0.16 -10.59
N ALA A 177 4.81 -0.87 -10.53
CA ALA A 177 6.16 -0.84 -11.07
C ALA A 177 6.24 -0.60 -12.59
N TYR A 178 5.12 -0.77 -13.32
CA TYR A 178 5.02 -0.51 -14.75
C TYR A 178 4.49 0.90 -15.08
N VAL A 179 4.08 1.69 -14.08
CA VAL A 179 3.38 2.98 -14.27
C VAL A 179 3.97 4.08 -13.36
N PRO A 180 4.43 5.21 -13.91
CA PRO A 180 4.60 5.49 -15.34
C PRO A 180 5.79 4.72 -15.94
N PRO A 181 5.77 4.43 -17.25
CA PRO A 181 6.93 3.85 -17.94
C PRO A 181 8.18 4.74 -17.81
N PRO A 182 9.39 4.16 -17.65
CA PRO A 182 10.62 4.94 -17.56
C PRO A 182 10.94 5.67 -18.87
N PRO A 183 11.71 6.77 -18.85
CA PRO A 183 12.03 7.56 -20.05
C PRO A 183 12.66 6.76 -21.20
N SER A 184 13.47 5.75 -20.89
CA SER A 184 14.07 4.86 -21.90
C SER A 184 13.02 4.03 -22.64
N LEU A 185 11.99 3.55 -21.94
CA LEU A 185 10.90 2.78 -22.55
C LEU A 185 9.99 3.69 -23.39
N LEU A 186 9.73 4.92 -22.92
CA LEU A 186 8.99 5.93 -23.68
C LEU A 186 9.74 6.32 -24.97
N ALA A 187 11.07 6.47 -24.91
CA ALA A 187 11.89 6.72 -26.10
C ALA A 187 11.79 5.57 -27.11
N ALA A 188 11.84 4.32 -26.65
CA ALA A 188 11.67 3.15 -27.51
C ALA A 188 10.29 3.12 -28.18
N TYR A 189 9.21 3.47 -27.46
CA TYR A 189 7.87 3.57 -28.04
C TYR A 189 7.73 4.72 -29.05
N ALA A 190 8.47 5.81 -28.88
CA ALA A 190 8.47 6.92 -29.82
C ALA A 190 9.20 6.55 -31.13
N GLU A 191 10.26 5.76 -31.06
CA GLU A 191 11.02 5.29 -32.23
C GLU A 191 10.30 4.16 -32.97
N GLU A 192 9.72 3.20 -32.23
CA GLU A 192 9.00 2.05 -32.79
C GLU A 192 7.63 1.88 -32.11
N PRO A 193 6.57 2.60 -32.57
CA PRO A 193 5.25 2.55 -31.95
C PRO A 193 4.62 1.16 -31.87
N ALA A 194 5.02 0.25 -32.76
CA ALA A 194 4.59 -1.15 -32.74
C ALA A 194 5.02 -1.91 -31.47
N LEU A 195 6.02 -1.43 -30.72
CA LEU A 195 6.44 -2.01 -29.44
C LEU A 195 5.50 -1.65 -28.29
N CYS A 196 4.65 -0.62 -28.44
CA CYS A 196 3.66 -0.22 -27.44
C CYS A 196 2.37 -1.05 -27.57
N VAL A 197 2.49 -2.38 -27.45
CA VAL A 197 1.37 -3.29 -27.76
C VAL A 197 0.28 -3.24 -26.68
N HIS A 198 0.64 -2.93 -25.42
CA HIS A 198 -0.28 -2.91 -24.28
C HIS A 198 0.11 -1.77 -23.31
N PRO A 199 -0.31 -0.52 -23.58
CA PRO A 199 -0.14 0.55 -22.60
C PRO A 199 -0.93 0.19 -21.34
N LEU A 200 -0.24 0.07 -20.21
CA LEU A 200 -0.83 -0.35 -18.96
C LEU A 200 -1.44 0.86 -18.24
N ASP A 201 -2.77 0.89 -18.14
CA ASP A 201 -3.46 1.74 -17.17
C ASP A 201 -3.59 0.97 -15.86
N LEU A 202 -3.13 1.56 -14.75
CA LEU A 202 -3.06 0.85 -13.48
C LEU A 202 -4.44 0.46 -12.95
N ARG A 203 -5.45 1.33 -13.10
CA ARG A 203 -6.80 1.05 -12.61
C ARG A 203 -7.42 -0.08 -13.40
N ASP A 204 -7.36 -0.01 -14.73
CA ASP A 204 -7.92 -1.06 -15.58
C ASP A 204 -7.20 -2.40 -15.36
N ALA A 205 -5.86 -2.40 -15.26
CA ALA A 205 -5.09 -3.62 -14.98
C ALA A 205 -5.44 -4.24 -13.62
N LEU A 206 -5.62 -3.41 -12.59
CA LEU A 206 -6.06 -3.88 -11.26
C LEU A 206 -7.49 -4.43 -11.31
N ARG A 207 -8.41 -3.72 -11.97
CA ARG A 207 -9.80 -4.17 -12.11
C ARG A 207 -9.87 -5.53 -12.79
N ASP A 208 -9.15 -5.70 -13.89
CA ASP A 208 -9.14 -6.94 -14.66
C ASP A 208 -8.51 -8.08 -13.84
N SER A 209 -7.41 -7.81 -13.12
CA SER A 209 -6.78 -8.76 -12.21
C SER A 209 -7.74 -9.20 -11.09
N PHE A 210 -8.40 -8.24 -10.44
CA PHE A 210 -9.31 -8.51 -9.32
C PHE A 210 -10.56 -9.26 -9.79
N THR A 211 -11.12 -8.86 -10.93
CA THR A 211 -12.26 -9.54 -11.54
C THR A 211 -11.93 -10.99 -11.88
N ALA A 212 -10.77 -11.24 -12.51
CA ALA A 212 -10.32 -12.59 -12.84
C ALA A 212 -10.14 -13.45 -11.58
N MET A 213 -9.56 -12.90 -10.51
CA MET A 213 -9.43 -13.60 -9.24
C MET A 213 -10.79 -13.92 -8.61
N LEU A 214 -11.71 -12.95 -8.56
CA LEU A 214 -13.06 -13.12 -8.00
C LEU A 214 -13.86 -14.19 -8.75
N VAL A 215 -13.82 -14.18 -10.08
CA VAL A 215 -14.43 -15.25 -10.92
C VAL A 215 -13.82 -16.61 -10.62
N GLY A 216 -12.54 -16.67 -10.26
CA GLY A 216 -11.84 -17.90 -9.90
C GLY A 216 -12.19 -18.46 -8.52
N VAL A 217 -12.49 -17.60 -7.53
CA VAL A 217 -12.76 -18.01 -6.14
C VAL A 217 -14.25 -18.15 -5.82
N LEU A 218 -15.14 -17.53 -6.60
CA LEU A 218 -16.57 -17.64 -6.38
C LEU A 218 -17.09 -19.04 -6.76
N PRO A 219 -18.05 -19.59 -5.99
CA PRO A 219 -18.70 -20.86 -6.34
C PRO A 219 -19.30 -20.76 -7.75
N ARG A 220 -18.99 -21.73 -8.61
CA ARG A 220 -19.71 -21.89 -9.88
C ARG A 220 -21.03 -22.58 -9.56
N GLY A 221 -22.14 -21.94 -9.94
CA GLY A 221 -23.49 -22.53 -9.84
C GLY A 221 -23.62 -23.85 -10.59
#